data_AF-A0A183X758-F1
#
_entry.id   AF-A0A183X758-F1
#
_cell.length_a   1.000
_cell.length_b   1.000
_cell.length_c   1.000
_cell.angle_alpha   90.00
_cell.angle_beta   90.00
_cell.angle_gamma   90.00
#
_symmetry.space_group_name_H-M   'P 1'
#
loop_
_entity.id
_entity.type
_entity.pdbx_description
1 polymer ?
#
loop_
_entity_poly.entity_id
_entity_poly.type
_entity_poly.pdbx_seq_one_letter_code
_entity_poly.pdbx_strand_id
1 'polypeptide(L)'
;MNAIRRDEDVSSLHSYYVDQWDWELVIQRDQRNEKTLEEVVEKIYDAMKQTEKMLVSAYPVLTKKLPDKITFLKTQELEDLYPEKTPAEREYLAVKQYGAVFLKQIGKVLKSKQVHDKRAPDYDDWELNGDILVYSEHDDRCIELSSMGIRVDEVSMDSQLRQSGCESRRQFEYHQKVLSGEYPLTIGGGIGQSRLCMFFLEKKHIGEVQVSIWPEHVRRECEENNIFLL
;
A
#
# COMPACT_ATOMS: atom_id res chain seq x y z
N MET A 1 7.07 -1.46 -13.11
CA MET A 1 6.29 -0.36 -13.70
C MET A 1 6.87 0.95 -13.21
N ASN A 2 6.91 1.96 -14.07
CA ASN A 2 7.39 3.32 -13.77
C ASN A 2 6.28 4.31 -14.14
N ALA A 3 5.93 5.21 -13.23
CA ALA A 3 4.88 6.21 -13.41
C ALA A 3 5.33 7.60 -12.94
N ILE A 4 4.64 8.63 -13.44
CA ILE A 4 4.82 10.02 -13.01
C ILE A 4 3.51 10.50 -12.39
N ARG A 5 3.55 10.89 -11.12
CA ARG A 5 2.45 11.51 -10.39
C ARG A 5 2.73 13.00 -10.22
N ARG A 6 2.49 13.79 -11.27
CA ARG A 6 2.85 15.22 -11.30
C ARG A 6 2.18 16.07 -10.21
N ASP A 7 1.00 15.64 -9.76
CA ASP A 7 0.14 16.34 -8.81
C ASP A 7 0.31 15.80 -7.38
N GLU A 8 1.43 15.12 -7.09
CA GLU A 8 1.76 14.54 -5.79
C GLU A 8 2.30 15.60 -4.82
N ASP A 9 1.85 15.54 -3.57
CA ASP A 9 2.43 16.31 -2.46
C ASP A 9 3.73 15.62 -2.01
N VAL A 10 4.86 16.10 -2.54
CA VAL A 10 6.18 15.50 -2.26
C VAL A 10 6.56 15.58 -0.79
N SER A 11 7.16 14.51 -0.28
CA SER A 11 7.62 14.39 1.10
C SER A 11 8.72 13.33 1.18
N SER A 12 9.21 13.03 2.39
CA SER A 12 10.21 11.96 2.60
C SER A 12 9.75 10.57 2.13
N LEU A 13 8.45 10.35 1.94
CA LEU A 13 7.86 9.10 1.45
C LEU A 13 7.23 9.21 0.05
N HIS A 14 7.11 10.42 -0.50
CA HIS A 14 6.33 10.70 -1.71
C HIS A 14 7.17 11.48 -2.73
N SER A 15 7.20 10.96 -3.96
CA SER A 15 8.01 11.47 -5.08
C SER A 15 7.13 11.61 -6.31
N TYR A 16 7.44 12.56 -7.19
CA TYR A 16 6.79 12.64 -8.50
C TYR A 16 7.04 11.38 -9.35
N TYR A 17 8.18 10.73 -9.16
CA TYR A 17 8.52 9.49 -9.84
C TYR A 17 8.16 8.29 -8.94
N VAL A 18 7.36 7.37 -9.49
CA VAL A 18 6.89 6.18 -8.77
C VAL A 18 7.35 4.94 -9.51
N ASP A 19 8.02 4.05 -8.79
CA ASP A 19 8.46 2.75 -9.29
C ASP A 19 7.82 1.62 -8.48
N GLN A 20 7.32 0.60 -9.17
CA GLN A 20 6.62 -0.51 -8.54
C GLN A 20 6.99 -1.85 -9.16
N TRP A 21 7.10 -2.88 -8.34
CA TRP A 21 6.76 -4.24 -8.80
C TRP A 21 5.25 -4.29 -8.88
N ASP A 22 4.74 -4.11 -10.08
CA ASP A 22 3.32 -4.11 -10.41
C ASP A 22 2.99 -5.49 -10.98
N TRP A 23 2.12 -6.23 -10.30
CA TRP A 23 1.92 -7.65 -10.52
C TRP A 23 0.44 -8.02 -10.47
N GLU A 24 0.09 -9.07 -11.21
CA GLU A 24 -1.27 -9.60 -11.32
C GLU A 24 -1.24 -11.12 -11.40
N LEU A 25 -2.20 -11.78 -10.76
CA LEU A 25 -2.34 -13.24 -10.73
C LEU A 25 -3.79 -13.63 -10.98
N VAL A 26 -4.01 -14.52 -11.96
CA VAL A 26 -5.35 -15.08 -12.24
C VAL A 26 -5.79 -16.01 -11.11
N ILE A 27 -7.03 -15.84 -10.67
CA ILE A 27 -7.68 -16.66 -9.64
C ILE A 27 -9.01 -17.23 -10.13
N GLN A 28 -9.45 -18.30 -9.50
CA GLN A 28 -10.78 -18.87 -9.70
C GLN A 28 -11.83 -18.12 -8.86
N ARG A 29 -13.10 -18.24 -9.24
CA ARG A 29 -14.22 -17.58 -8.54
C ARG A 29 -14.31 -17.98 -7.06
N ASP A 30 -14.05 -19.24 -6.74
CA ASP A 30 -14.06 -19.76 -5.37
C ASP A 30 -12.88 -19.26 -4.52
N GLN A 31 -11.80 -18.79 -5.15
CA GLN A 31 -10.67 -18.13 -4.51
C GLN A 31 -10.93 -16.65 -4.19
N ARG A 32 -12.09 -16.11 -4.55
CA ARG A 32 -12.48 -14.72 -4.27
C ARG A 32 -12.92 -14.55 -2.80
N ASN A 33 -12.00 -14.74 -1.87
CA ASN A 33 -12.26 -14.75 -0.43
C ASN A 33 -11.09 -14.21 0.40
N GLU A 34 -11.37 -13.85 1.66
CA GLU A 34 -10.39 -13.27 2.60
C GLU A 34 -9.19 -14.20 2.82
N LYS A 35 -9.40 -15.53 2.89
CA LYS A 35 -8.32 -16.50 3.05
C LYS A 35 -7.29 -16.43 1.91
N THR A 36 -7.75 -16.32 0.66
CA THR A 36 -6.84 -16.23 -0.50
C THR A 36 -6.05 -14.92 -0.47
N LEU A 37 -6.69 -13.81 -0.11
CA LEU A 37 -6.01 -12.53 0.06
C LEU A 37 -4.89 -12.64 1.11
N GLU A 38 -5.20 -13.16 2.30
CA GLU A 38 -4.22 -13.31 3.38
C GLU A 38 -3.07 -14.25 3.00
N GLU A 39 -3.35 -15.39 2.35
CA GLU A 39 -2.33 -16.33 1.87
C GLU A 39 -1.36 -15.68 0.85
N VAL A 40 -1.84 -14.78 -0.01
CA VAL A 40 -0.98 -14.08 -0.97
C VAL A 40 -0.17 -12.98 -0.28
N VAL A 41 -0.76 -12.26 0.67
CA VAL A 41 -0.04 -11.29 1.50
C VAL A 41 1.10 -11.95 2.28
N GLU A 42 0.85 -13.12 2.90
CA GLU A 42 1.89 -13.87 3.62
C GLU A 42 3.06 -14.27 2.71
N LYS A 43 2.79 -14.71 1.47
CA LYS A 43 3.84 -15.04 0.49
C LYS A 43 4.69 -13.82 0.11
N ILE A 44 4.05 -12.68 -0.12
CA ILE A 44 4.76 -11.42 -0.42
C ILE A 44 5.60 -10.99 0.78
N TYR A 45 5.03 -11.07 1.98
CA TYR A 45 5.72 -10.74 3.22
C TYR A 45 6.92 -11.66 3.49
N ASP A 46 6.81 -12.95 3.20
CA ASP A 46 7.92 -13.90 3.28
C ASP A 46 9.04 -13.57 2.30
N ALA A 47 8.73 -13.09 1.09
CA ALA A 47 9.72 -12.60 0.13
C ALA A 47 10.44 -11.34 0.66
N MET A 48 9.71 -10.43 1.30
CA MET A 48 10.29 -9.26 1.96
C MET A 48 11.25 -9.66 3.10
N LYS A 49 10.86 -10.59 3.98
CA LYS A 49 11.74 -11.11 5.05
C LYS A 49 12.99 -11.81 4.52
N GLN A 50 12.87 -12.55 3.42
CA GLN A 50 14.03 -13.18 2.78
C GLN A 50 15.01 -12.12 2.25
N THR A 51 14.47 -11.06 1.64
CA THR A 51 15.26 -9.92 1.16
C THR A 51 15.98 -9.21 2.30
N GLU A 52 15.26 -8.96 3.41
CA GLU A 52 15.86 -8.40 4.63
C GLU A 52 17.02 -9.26 5.14
N LYS A 53 16.81 -10.57 5.27
CA LYS A 53 17.84 -11.50 5.75
C LYS A 53 19.10 -11.45 4.87
N MET A 54 18.92 -11.38 3.55
CA MET A 54 20.04 -11.25 2.61
C MET A 54 20.78 -9.92 2.80
N LEU A 55 20.06 -8.81 2.96
CA LEU A 55 20.65 -7.49 3.14
C LEU A 55 21.40 -7.36 4.46
N VAL A 56 20.81 -7.80 5.58
CA VAL A 56 21.47 -7.79 6.90
C VAL A 56 22.71 -8.68 6.90
N SER A 57 22.67 -9.83 6.21
CA SER A 57 23.83 -10.70 6.07
C SER A 57 24.95 -10.08 5.24
N ALA A 58 24.63 -9.29 4.21
CA ALA A 58 25.60 -8.66 3.32
C ALA A 58 26.16 -7.36 3.90
N TYR A 59 25.35 -6.62 4.65
CA TYR A 59 25.66 -5.31 5.21
C TYR A 59 25.35 -5.29 6.71
N PRO A 60 26.32 -5.69 7.58
CA PRO A 60 26.10 -5.80 9.03
C PRO A 60 25.75 -4.50 9.77
N VAL A 61 25.83 -3.35 9.09
CA VAL A 61 25.36 -2.06 9.61
C VAL A 61 23.83 -1.98 9.67
N LEU A 62 23.13 -2.77 8.84
CA LEU A 62 21.67 -2.82 8.79
C LEU A 62 21.12 -3.77 9.86
N THR A 63 19.95 -3.43 10.38
CA THR A 63 19.24 -4.18 11.41
C THR A 63 18.08 -5.03 10.84
N LYS A 64 17.69 -6.10 11.55
CA LYS A 64 16.44 -6.83 11.31
C LYS A 64 15.28 -5.98 11.85
N LYS A 65 14.26 -5.74 11.02
CA LYS A 65 13.14 -4.81 11.27
C LYS A 65 11.80 -5.53 11.20
N LEU A 66 11.64 -6.44 10.24
CA LEU A 66 10.37 -7.11 10.01
C LEU A 66 10.10 -8.16 11.10
N PRO A 67 8.91 -8.16 11.73
CA PRO A 67 8.50 -9.23 12.62
C PRO A 67 8.31 -10.54 11.87
N ASP A 68 8.34 -11.66 12.59
CA ASP A 68 8.23 -12.99 11.97
C ASP A 68 6.87 -13.21 11.28
N LYS A 69 5.81 -12.54 11.75
CA LYS A 69 4.46 -12.59 11.17
C LYS A 69 3.91 -11.18 10.95
N ILE A 70 3.15 -11.01 9.86
CA ILE A 70 2.35 -9.81 9.61
C ILE A 70 1.00 -9.95 10.31
N THR A 71 0.49 -8.85 10.90
CA THR A 71 -0.81 -8.84 11.59
C THR A 71 -1.91 -8.36 10.65
N PHE A 72 -3.04 -9.05 10.61
CA PHE A 72 -4.18 -8.65 9.78
C PHE A 72 -5.18 -7.86 10.61
N LEU A 73 -5.50 -6.63 10.19
CA LEU A 73 -6.48 -5.76 10.85
C LEU A 73 -7.40 -5.16 9.79
N LYS A 74 -8.66 -4.90 10.13
CA LYS A 74 -9.60 -4.14 9.29
C LYS A 74 -9.54 -2.67 9.69
N THR A 75 -9.78 -1.79 8.72
CA THR A 75 -9.95 -0.34 8.95
C THR A 75 -10.97 -0.02 10.04
N GLN A 76 -12.09 -0.77 10.10
CA GLN A 76 -13.08 -0.60 11.17
C GLN A 76 -12.57 -1.04 12.56
N GLU A 77 -11.73 -2.07 12.64
CA GLU A 77 -11.17 -2.51 13.92
C GLU A 77 -10.22 -1.44 14.48
N LEU A 78 -9.42 -0.80 13.61
CA LEU A 78 -8.59 0.34 14.01
C LEU A 78 -9.42 1.56 14.43
N GLU A 79 -10.52 1.84 13.73
CA GLU A 79 -11.45 2.91 14.14
C GLU A 79 -12.09 2.63 15.50
N ASP A 80 -12.53 1.40 15.75
CA ASP A 80 -13.15 1.01 17.01
C ASP A 80 -12.15 1.10 18.18
N LEU A 81 -10.86 0.77 17.95
CA LEU A 81 -9.79 0.86 18.94
C LEU A 81 -9.35 2.30 19.24
N TYR A 82 -9.35 3.16 18.22
CA TYR A 82 -8.83 4.52 18.30
C TYR A 82 -9.80 5.53 17.66
N PRO A 83 -11.01 5.69 18.22
CA PRO A 83 -12.09 6.46 17.58
C PRO A 83 -11.72 7.94 17.38
N GLU A 84 -10.99 8.53 18.33
CA GLU A 84 -10.58 9.94 18.32
C GLU A 84 -9.32 10.22 17.49
N LYS A 85 -8.74 9.20 16.84
CA LYS A 85 -7.51 9.32 16.04
C LYS A 85 -7.82 9.43 14.56
N THR A 86 -6.98 10.17 13.84
CA THR A 86 -7.00 10.23 12.37
C THR A 86 -6.53 8.90 11.76
N PRO A 87 -6.91 8.56 10.52
CA PRO A 87 -6.46 7.34 9.85
C PRO A 87 -4.94 7.10 9.93
N ALA A 88 -4.13 8.13 9.64
CA ALA A 88 -2.67 8.04 9.73
C ALA A 88 -2.16 7.79 11.15
N GLU A 89 -2.77 8.40 12.18
CA GLU A 89 -2.42 8.10 13.58
C GLU A 89 -2.80 6.66 13.96
N ARG A 90 -3.93 6.14 13.46
CA ARG A 90 -4.35 4.76 13.70
C ARG A 90 -3.37 3.76 13.09
N GLU A 91 -2.95 4.00 11.85
CA GLU A 91 -1.91 3.22 11.18
C GLU A 91 -0.60 3.23 11.96
N TYR A 92 -0.14 4.43 12.35
CA TYR A 92 1.08 4.58 13.15
C TYR A 92 1.01 3.78 14.46
N LEU A 93 -0.09 3.91 15.21
CA LEU A 93 -0.28 3.17 16.46
C LEU A 93 -0.29 1.65 16.23
N ALA A 94 -0.92 1.20 15.15
CA ALA A 94 -0.97 -0.21 14.79
C ALA A 94 0.43 -0.76 14.46
N VAL A 95 1.18 -0.11 13.58
CA VAL A 95 2.53 -0.59 13.24
C VAL A 95 3.50 -0.44 14.41
N LYS A 96 3.34 0.59 15.26
CA LYS A 96 4.14 0.74 16.49
C LYS A 96 3.93 -0.42 17.45
N GLN A 97 2.72 -0.97 17.51
CA GLN A 97 2.38 -2.13 18.34
C GLN A 97 2.81 -3.47 17.72
N TYR A 98 2.56 -3.66 16.42
CA TYR A 98 2.68 -4.97 15.77
C TYR A 98 3.93 -5.13 14.88
N GLY A 99 4.65 -4.05 14.61
CA GLY A 99 5.80 -4.00 13.70
C GLY A 99 5.40 -4.02 12.21
N ALA A 100 4.51 -4.93 11.81
CA ALA A 100 3.96 -5.01 10.46
C ALA A 100 2.49 -5.39 10.46
N VAL A 101 1.69 -4.69 9.67
CA VAL A 101 0.23 -4.86 9.56
C VAL A 101 -0.17 -4.93 8.09
N PHE A 102 -1.07 -5.85 7.76
CA PHE A 102 -1.89 -5.76 6.55
C PHE A 102 -3.24 -5.15 6.92
N LEU A 103 -3.44 -3.88 6.53
CA LEU A 103 -4.65 -3.14 6.84
C LEU A 103 -5.69 -3.34 5.75
N LYS A 104 -6.72 -4.12 6.07
CA LYS A 104 -7.78 -4.56 5.15
C LYS A 104 -8.92 -3.56 5.04
N GLN A 105 -9.62 -3.63 3.90
CA GLN A 105 -10.88 -2.93 3.62
C GLN A 105 -10.72 -1.41 3.47
N ILE A 106 -9.75 -0.99 2.67
CA ILE A 106 -9.49 0.42 2.37
C ILE A 106 -10.40 0.87 1.23
N GLY A 107 -11.03 2.04 1.40
CA GLY A 107 -12.07 2.56 0.51
C GLY A 107 -13.50 2.36 1.03
N LYS A 108 -13.71 1.45 1.98
CA LYS A 108 -15.02 1.19 2.60
C LYS A 108 -15.43 2.32 3.54
N VAL A 109 -16.73 2.67 3.52
CA VAL A 109 -17.32 3.60 4.48
C VAL A 109 -17.42 2.92 5.85
N LEU A 110 -16.81 3.54 6.86
CA LEU A 110 -16.78 3.08 8.24
C LEU A 110 -18.03 3.53 9.01
N LYS A 111 -18.20 3.07 10.26
CA LYS A 111 -19.30 3.47 11.15
C LYS A 111 -19.36 4.98 11.38
N SER A 112 -18.22 5.66 11.34
CA SER A 112 -18.11 7.12 11.39
C SER A 112 -18.69 7.83 10.15
N LYS A 113 -19.11 7.09 9.13
CA LYS A 113 -19.53 7.57 7.80
C LYS A 113 -18.40 8.21 7.00
N GLN A 114 -17.16 8.01 7.43
CA GLN A 114 -15.95 8.39 6.70
C GLN A 114 -15.31 7.13 6.12
N VAL A 115 -14.48 7.30 5.09
CA VAL A 115 -13.57 6.24 4.63
C VAL A 115 -12.25 6.37 5.38
N HIS A 116 -11.54 5.25 5.55
CA HIS A 116 -10.18 5.28 6.12
C HIS A 116 -9.22 6.03 5.20
N ASP A 117 -9.19 5.62 3.94
CA ASP A 117 -8.52 6.32 2.85
C ASP A 117 -9.31 6.10 1.55
N LYS A 118 -9.12 6.97 0.56
CA LYS A 118 -9.79 6.91 -0.73
C LYS A 118 -9.23 5.76 -1.56
N ARG A 119 -10.12 5.07 -2.27
CA ARG A 119 -9.74 4.02 -3.21
C ARG A 119 -10.55 4.18 -4.49
N ALA A 120 -9.94 3.88 -5.63
CA ALA A 120 -10.69 3.93 -6.88
C ALA A 120 -11.70 2.76 -6.92
N PRO A 121 -12.88 2.95 -7.54
CA PRO A 121 -13.99 2.01 -7.48
C PRO A 121 -13.89 0.84 -8.47
N ASP A 122 -12.89 0.84 -9.35
CA ASP A 122 -12.88 0.04 -10.58
C ASP A 122 -11.70 -0.92 -10.73
N TYR A 123 -10.86 -1.09 -9.70
CA TYR A 123 -9.78 -2.07 -9.73
C TYR A 123 -9.81 -3.02 -8.53
N ASP A 124 -9.81 -2.54 -7.29
CA ASP A 124 -9.87 -3.38 -6.08
C ASP A 124 -11.29 -3.50 -5.52
N ASP A 125 -11.65 -4.70 -5.06
CA ASP A 125 -12.82 -4.87 -4.20
C ASP A 125 -12.47 -4.38 -2.78
N TRP A 126 -13.19 -3.36 -2.29
CA TRP A 126 -12.97 -2.75 -0.99
C TRP A 126 -13.29 -3.66 0.20
N GLU A 127 -13.90 -4.83 -0.01
CA GLU A 127 -14.03 -5.87 1.00
C GLU A 127 -12.82 -6.82 1.03
N LEU A 128 -12.05 -6.88 -0.06
CA LEU A 128 -10.96 -7.84 -0.31
C LEU A 128 -9.65 -7.17 -0.77
N ASN A 129 -9.34 -6.01 -0.21
CA ASN A 129 -8.09 -5.29 -0.45
C ASN A 129 -7.41 -4.89 0.85
N GLY A 130 -6.21 -4.32 0.74
CA GLY A 130 -5.51 -3.69 1.85
C GLY A 130 -4.10 -3.25 1.53
N ASP A 131 -3.45 -2.69 2.56
CA ASP A 131 -2.09 -2.16 2.47
C ASP A 131 -1.15 -2.90 3.42
N ILE A 132 0.08 -3.15 2.95
CA ILE A 132 1.19 -3.62 3.81
C ILE A 132 1.84 -2.39 4.42
N LEU A 133 1.66 -2.22 5.73
CA LEU A 133 2.21 -1.14 6.54
C LEU A 133 3.29 -1.71 7.46
N VAL A 134 4.43 -1.02 7.55
CA VAL A 134 5.54 -1.39 8.44
C VAL A 134 5.96 -0.23 9.32
N TYR A 135 6.47 -0.57 10.49
CA TYR A 135 7.09 0.39 11.38
C TYR A 135 8.58 0.51 11.07
N SER A 136 9.04 1.75 10.89
CA SER A 136 10.46 2.07 10.77
C SER A 136 10.97 2.59 12.11
N GLU A 137 11.77 1.77 12.80
CA GLU A 137 12.42 2.15 14.06
C GLU A 137 13.45 3.27 13.89
N HIS A 138 14.05 3.38 12.70
CA HIS A 138 15.12 4.33 12.40
C HIS A 138 14.67 5.79 12.55
N ASP A 139 13.42 6.08 12.22
CA ASP A 139 12.83 7.42 12.17
C ASP A 139 11.41 7.48 12.77
N ASP A 140 11.04 6.46 13.55
CA ASP A 140 9.77 6.37 14.30
C ASP A 140 8.54 6.71 13.45
N ARG A 141 8.33 5.98 12.34
CA ARG A 141 7.22 6.25 11.41
C ARG A 141 6.56 5.00 10.86
N CYS A 142 5.33 5.19 10.39
CA CYS A 142 4.62 4.22 9.54
C CYS A 142 5.07 4.40 8.08
N ILE A 143 5.31 3.28 7.38
CA ILE A 143 5.60 3.26 5.95
C ILE A 143 4.68 2.26 5.26
N GLU A 144 3.94 2.73 4.25
CA GLU A 144 3.16 1.88 3.36
C GLU A 144 4.06 1.34 2.22
N LEU A 145 4.29 0.02 2.19
CA LEU A 145 5.15 -0.63 1.21
C LEU A 145 4.39 -1.16 -0.01
N SER A 146 3.13 -1.51 0.16
CA SER A 146 2.32 -2.13 -0.89
C SER A 146 0.85 -1.80 -0.71
N SER A 147 0.18 -1.59 -1.84
CA SER A 147 -1.27 -1.55 -1.98
C SER A 147 -1.70 -2.72 -2.87
N MET A 148 -2.62 -3.56 -2.41
CA MET A 148 -3.04 -4.75 -3.16
C MET A 148 -4.45 -5.21 -2.83
N GLY A 149 -5.02 -6.07 -3.67
CA GLY A 149 -6.34 -6.62 -3.44
C GLY A 149 -6.77 -7.62 -4.49
N ILE A 150 -7.81 -8.37 -4.14
CA ILE A 150 -8.58 -9.12 -5.11
C ILE A 150 -9.39 -8.11 -5.93
N ARG A 151 -9.32 -8.24 -7.25
CA ARG A 151 -9.93 -7.27 -8.14
C ARG A 151 -11.44 -7.33 -8.09
N VAL A 152 -12.04 -6.22 -8.50
CA VAL A 152 -13.49 -6.13 -8.63
C VAL A 152 -14.02 -7.19 -9.59
N ASP A 153 -15.16 -7.78 -9.25
CA ASP A 153 -15.96 -8.57 -10.17
C ASP A 153 -17.16 -7.76 -10.68
N GLU A 154 -18.05 -8.40 -11.44
CA GLU A 154 -19.24 -7.77 -11.99
C GLU A 154 -20.14 -7.14 -10.91
N VAL A 155 -20.23 -7.77 -9.73
CA VAL A 155 -21.09 -7.35 -8.63
C VAL A 155 -20.44 -6.21 -7.86
N SER A 156 -19.18 -6.36 -7.48
CA SER A 156 -18.47 -5.37 -6.70
C SER A 156 -18.19 -4.11 -7.52
N MET A 157 -17.85 -4.22 -8.82
CA MET A 157 -17.69 -3.04 -9.69
C MET A 157 -19.00 -2.27 -9.81
N ASP A 158 -20.13 -2.94 -10.04
CA ASP A 158 -21.45 -2.29 -10.15
C ASP A 158 -21.76 -1.47 -8.88
N SER A 159 -21.59 -2.13 -7.73
CA SER A 159 -21.85 -1.55 -6.41
C SER A 159 -20.92 -0.37 -6.11
N GLN A 160 -19.61 -0.53 -6.31
CA GLN A 160 -18.61 0.50 -6.00
C GLN A 160 -18.76 1.73 -6.90
N LEU A 161 -19.03 1.56 -8.20
CA LEU A 161 -19.28 2.68 -9.12
C LEU A 161 -20.51 3.50 -8.72
N ARG A 162 -21.57 2.85 -8.20
CA ARG A 162 -22.75 3.54 -7.67
C ARG A 162 -22.41 4.31 -6.39
N GLN A 163 -21.76 3.65 -5.44
CA GLN A 163 -21.38 4.23 -4.15
C GLN A 163 -20.44 5.43 -4.31
N SER A 164 -19.55 5.41 -5.30
CA SER A 164 -18.61 6.50 -5.56
C SER A 164 -19.14 7.56 -6.55
N GLY A 165 -20.40 7.47 -7.00
CA GLY A 165 -20.97 8.38 -7.99
C GLY A 165 -20.27 8.36 -9.36
N CYS A 166 -19.60 7.26 -9.69
CA CYS A 166 -18.80 7.09 -10.90
C CYS A 166 -19.48 6.23 -11.98
N GLU A 167 -20.82 6.14 -11.97
CA GLU A 167 -21.58 5.30 -12.91
C GLU A 167 -21.29 5.61 -14.39
N SER A 168 -20.90 6.84 -14.73
CA SER A 168 -20.52 7.22 -16.10
C SER A 168 -19.34 6.40 -16.64
N ARG A 169 -18.49 5.82 -15.78
CA ARG A 169 -17.35 4.99 -16.20
C ARG A 169 -17.78 3.67 -16.87
N ARG A 170 -19.02 3.22 -16.65
CA ARG A 170 -19.59 2.02 -17.29
C ARG A 170 -19.59 2.06 -18.82
N GLN A 171 -19.47 3.25 -19.41
CA GLN A 171 -19.39 3.40 -20.86
C GLN A 171 -18.02 3.00 -21.43
N PHE A 172 -16.98 2.92 -20.62
CA PHE A 172 -15.63 2.60 -21.07
C PHE A 172 -15.45 1.09 -21.27
N GLU A 173 -14.64 0.72 -22.25
CA GLU A 173 -14.45 -0.67 -22.69
C GLU A 173 -14.02 -1.59 -21.54
N TYR A 174 -13.06 -1.15 -20.71
CA TYR A 174 -12.59 -1.93 -19.56
C TYR A 174 -13.74 -2.29 -18.61
N HIS A 175 -14.54 -1.31 -18.21
CA HIS A 175 -15.67 -1.52 -17.30
C HIS A 175 -16.73 -2.42 -17.92
N GLN A 176 -17.02 -2.27 -19.22
CA GLN A 176 -17.97 -3.15 -19.91
C GLN A 176 -17.53 -4.62 -19.88
N LYS A 177 -16.23 -4.87 -20.08
CA LYS A 177 -15.65 -6.23 -20.08
C LYS A 177 -15.57 -6.87 -18.69
N VAL A 178 -15.38 -6.08 -17.63
CA VAL A 178 -15.51 -6.61 -16.27
C VAL A 178 -16.97 -6.91 -15.94
N LEU A 179 -17.89 -5.99 -16.24
CA LEU A 179 -19.32 -6.13 -15.95
C LEU A 179 -19.99 -7.27 -16.73
N SER A 180 -19.46 -7.63 -17.91
CA SER A 180 -19.93 -8.79 -18.68
C SER A 180 -19.27 -10.11 -18.25
N GLY A 181 -18.29 -10.08 -17.35
CA GLY A 181 -17.51 -11.26 -16.95
C GLY A 181 -16.57 -11.78 -18.03
N GLU A 182 -16.18 -10.95 -19.01
CA GLU A 182 -15.25 -11.34 -20.08
C GLU A 182 -13.80 -11.44 -19.57
N TYR A 183 -13.42 -10.56 -18.63
CA TYR A 183 -12.09 -10.61 -18.03
C TYR A 183 -12.00 -11.65 -16.90
N PRO A 184 -10.83 -12.29 -16.76
CA PRO A 184 -10.59 -13.24 -15.68
C PRO A 184 -10.58 -12.51 -14.32
N LEU A 185 -10.97 -13.23 -13.28
CA LEU A 185 -10.78 -12.76 -11.91
C LEU A 185 -9.31 -12.83 -11.55
N THR A 186 -8.87 -11.82 -10.81
CA THR A 186 -7.45 -11.63 -10.51
C THR A 186 -7.27 -11.12 -9.08
N ILE A 187 -6.07 -11.34 -8.54
CA ILE A 187 -5.53 -10.64 -7.39
C ILE A 187 -4.23 -9.98 -7.85
N GLY A 188 -4.00 -8.75 -7.42
CA GLY A 188 -2.79 -8.03 -7.82
C GLY A 188 -2.48 -6.89 -6.89
N GLY A 189 -1.39 -6.18 -7.20
CA GLY A 189 -0.97 -5.04 -6.41
C GLY A 189 0.33 -4.42 -6.90
N GLY A 190 0.69 -3.31 -6.26
CA GLY A 190 1.95 -2.62 -6.49
C GLY A 190 2.77 -2.58 -5.22
N ILE A 191 4.02 -3.05 -5.28
CA ILE A 191 5.01 -2.91 -4.21
C ILE A 191 5.98 -1.80 -4.61
N GLY A 192 6.07 -0.73 -3.83
CA GLY A 192 6.93 0.41 -4.14
C GLY A 192 8.42 0.04 -4.07
N GLN A 193 9.15 0.12 -5.20
CA GLN A 193 10.55 -0.30 -5.25
C GLN A 193 11.42 0.62 -4.39
N SER A 194 11.31 1.93 -4.60
CA SER A 194 12.06 2.93 -3.85
C SER A 194 11.65 2.98 -2.37
N ARG A 195 10.35 2.80 -2.05
CA ARG A 195 9.91 2.69 -0.65
C ARG A 195 10.51 1.46 0.05
N LEU A 196 10.53 0.31 -0.62
CA LEU A 196 11.14 -0.92 -0.09
C LEU A 196 12.66 -0.74 0.12
N CYS A 197 13.35 -0.16 -0.86
CA CYS A 197 14.77 0.16 -0.75
C CYS A 197 15.05 1.12 0.42
N MET A 198 14.30 2.22 0.52
CA MET A 198 14.43 3.20 1.59
C MET A 198 14.24 2.55 2.97
N PHE A 199 13.21 1.70 3.13
CA PHE A 199 12.95 1.00 4.38
C PHE A 199 14.10 0.05 4.76
N PHE A 200 14.53 -0.84 3.85
CA PHE A 200 15.56 -1.82 4.19
C PHE A 200 16.95 -1.21 4.38
N LEU A 201 17.26 -0.16 3.62
CA LEU A 201 18.54 0.56 3.70
C LEU A 201 18.57 1.66 4.77
N GLU A 202 17.53 1.73 5.61
CA GLU A 202 17.43 2.69 6.73
C GLU A 202 17.62 4.15 6.28
N LYS A 203 16.97 4.50 5.17
CA LYS A 203 17.02 5.85 4.59
C LYS A 203 15.87 6.70 5.12
N LYS A 204 16.16 7.97 5.38
CA LYS A 204 15.18 8.92 5.92
C LYS A 204 14.31 9.48 4.81
N HIS A 205 14.86 9.62 3.61
CA HIS A 205 14.17 10.22 2.47
C HIS A 205 14.24 9.31 1.24
N ILE A 206 13.11 9.16 0.53
CA ILE A 206 13.01 8.32 -0.67
C ILE A 206 13.97 8.76 -1.79
N GLY A 207 14.30 10.06 -1.84
CA GLY A 207 15.30 10.62 -2.74
C GLY A 207 16.74 10.15 -2.50
N GLU A 208 17.04 9.47 -1.39
CA GLU A 208 18.35 8.83 -1.17
C GLU A 208 18.53 7.54 -1.99
N VAL A 209 17.43 6.99 -2.51
CA VAL A 209 17.42 5.72 -3.28
C VAL A 209 16.81 5.89 -4.67
N GLN A 210 16.37 7.11 -5.02
CA GLN A 210 15.66 7.41 -6.26
C GLN A 210 16.03 8.80 -6.78
N VAL A 211 16.30 8.91 -8.08
CA VAL A 211 16.49 10.20 -8.76
C VAL A 211 15.12 10.79 -9.11
N SER A 212 14.84 11.99 -8.61
CA SER A 212 13.57 12.69 -8.85
C SER A 212 13.77 14.21 -8.81
N ILE A 213 12.69 14.96 -8.96
CA ILE A 213 12.68 16.42 -8.84
C ILE A 213 12.15 16.79 -7.45
N TRP A 214 12.89 17.67 -6.77
CA TRP A 214 12.57 18.12 -5.42
C TRP A 214 12.47 19.64 -5.38
N PRO A 215 11.41 20.22 -4.79
CA PRO A 215 11.32 21.64 -4.53
C PRO A 215 12.50 22.16 -3.71
N GLU A 216 12.85 23.43 -3.87
CA GLU A 216 14.02 24.04 -3.22
C GLU A 216 13.96 23.98 -1.68
N HIS A 217 12.76 24.04 -1.10
CA HIS A 217 12.62 23.91 0.35
C HIS A 217 12.97 22.49 0.84
N VAL A 218 12.57 21.44 0.11
CA VAL A 218 12.92 20.04 0.43
C VAL A 218 14.43 19.80 0.30
N ARG A 219 15.06 20.37 -0.74
CA ARG A 219 16.51 20.27 -0.93
C ARG A 219 17.28 20.86 0.25
N ARG A 220 16.91 22.06 0.70
CA ARG A 220 17.52 22.72 1.86
C ARG A 220 17.29 21.96 3.15
N GLU A 221 16.06 21.49 3.39
CA GLU A 221 15.76 20.67 4.58
C GLU A 221 16.60 19.39 4.60
N CYS A 222 16.76 18.72 3.46
CA CYS A 222 17.61 17.53 3.37
C CYS A 222 19.08 17.87 3.64
N GLU A 223 19.61 18.94 3.06
CA GLU A 223 21.00 19.38 3.29
C GLU A 223 21.26 19.71 4.77
N GLU A 224 20.35 20.45 5.41
CA GLU A 224 20.43 20.79 6.85
C GLU A 224 20.42 19.53 7.75
N ASN A 225 19.76 18.47 7.31
CA ASN A 225 19.68 17.18 8.02
C ASN A 225 20.73 16.15 7.57
N ASN A 226 21.70 16.55 6.74
CA ASN A 226 22.74 15.67 6.15
C ASN A 226 22.16 14.48 5.36
N ILE A 227 21.04 14.71 4.66
CA ILE A 227 20.38 13.75 3.78
C ILE A 227 20.82 14.01 2.33
N PHE A 228 21.41 13.01 1.68
CA PHE A 228 21.88 13.11 0.31
C PHE A 228 20.81 12.67 -0.70
N LEU A 229 20.30 13.62 -1.49
CA LEU A 229 19.36 13.34 -2.59
C LEU A 229 20.14 12.97 -3.86
N LEU A 230 19.77 11.85 -4.51
CA LEU A 230 20.33 11.39 -5.79
C LEU A 230 19.93 12.25 -7.00
#